data_AF-R6CAT4-F1
#
_entry.id   AF-R6CAT4-F1
#
_cell.length_a   1.000
_cell.length_b   1.000
_cell.length_c   1.000
_cell.angle_alpha   90.00
_cell.angle_beta   90.00
_cell.angle_gamma   90.00
#
_symmetry.space_group_name_H-M   'P 1'
#
loop_
_entity.id
_entity.type
_entity.pdbx_description
1 polymer ?
#
loop_
_entity_poly.entity_id
_entity_poly.type
_entity_poly.pdbx_seq_one_letter_code
_entity_poly.pdbx_strand_id
1 'polypeptide(L)'
;MKTISCPTCGVSNIPWDTRRCPNCGTGLAEYQVLKLTEELAEDREERINNYFKEFQPNMEKEFEKITPHKPSILPILKKYFFGEEAFLTWVIIAIFAVSLHFAKKPDSVIAPIIVVFSIIGILLLAIVFCSEYNSKYDEYKKSKDKTPEEYEEEKNKVILRYRAYAEKQAKRDEEEIIREYEIKLGVSPSVPYSSFNSASTKPAFRQTKKEDIDEYVPKCPICGSTDLTQISTVKKAAKVATFGIYGAGDIGKTWRCNNCKSKF
;
A
#
# COMPACT_ATOMS: atom_id res chain seq x y z
N MET A 1 25.70 13.93 -36.37
CA MET A 1 24.40 13.23 -36.27
C MET A 1 24.63 11.85 -35.69
N LYS A 2 23.75 11.35 -34.82
CA LYS A 2 23.85 9.98 -34.29
C LYS A 2 23.51 9.00 -35.41
N THR A 3 24.35 7.99 -35.61
CA THR A 3 24.15 6.94 -36.62
C THR A 3 23.99 5.58 -35.96
N ILE A 4 23.34 4.66 -36.66
CA ILE A 4 23.06 3.28 -36.26
C ILE A 4 23.45 2.31 -37.37
N SER A 5 23.57 1.03 -37.00
CA SER A 5 23.79 -0.07 -37.94
C SER A 5 22.57 -0.97 -38.00
N CYS A 6 22.26 -1.50 -39.18
CA CYS A 6 21.16 -2.44 -39.35
C CYS A 6 21.51 -3.80 -38.75
N PRO A 7 20.70 -4.35 -37.83
CA PRO A 7 20.97 -5.64 -37.21
C PRO A 7 20.80 -6.83 -38.18
N THR A 8 20.09 -6.65 -39.29
CA THR A 8 19.79 -7.74 -40.24
C THR A 8 20.84 -7.86 -41.34
N CYS A 9 21.19 -6.76 -42.01
CA CYS A 9 22.12 -6.77 -43.15
C CYS A 9 23.49 -6.16 -42.85
N GLY A 10 23.70 -5.64 -41.64
CA GLY A 10 24.99 -5.09 -41.20
C GLY A 10 25.37 -3.73 -41.80
N VAL A 11 24.53 -3.12 -42.65
CA VAL A 11 24.82 -1.79 -43.20
C VAL A 11 24.93 -0.76 -42.07
N SER A 12 26.01 0.01 -42.05
CA SER A 12 26.32 0.99 -41.01
C SER A 12 26.06 2.42 -41.48
N ASN A 13 26.21 3.40 -40.58
CA ASN A 13 26.05 4.83 -40.85
C ASN A 13 24.65 5.25 -41.30
N ILE A 14 23.61 4.55 -40.85
CA ILE A 14 22.23 4.94 -41.07
C ILE A 14 21.86 6.03 -40.05
N PRO A 15 21.17 7.13 -40.43
CA PRO A 15 20.67 8.11 -39.47
C PRO A 15 19.74 7.46 -38.41
N TRP A 16 19.88 7.85 -37.14
CA TRP A 16 19.17 7.20 -36.02
C TRP A 16 17.63 7.27 -36.12
N ASP A 17 17.10 8.31 -36.74
CA ASP A 17 15.67 8.57 -36.95
C ASP A 17 15.09 7.83 -38.17
N THR A 18 15.91 7.03 -38.87
CA THR A 18 15.47 6.24 -40.00
C THR A 18 14.54 5.12 -39.56
N ARG A 19 13.31 5.07 -40.09
CA ARG A 19 12.34 4.03 -39.73
C ARG A 19 12.63 2.65 -40.31
N ARG A 20 13.14 2.57 -41.55
CA ARG A 20 13.46 1.31 -42.22
C ARG A 20 14.83 1.33 -42.85
N CYS A 21 15.52 0.20 -42.81
CA CYS A 21 16.83 0.04 -43.43
C CYS A 21 16.74 0.27 -44.95
N PRO A 22 17.56 1.16 -45.54
CA PRO A 22 17.53 1.42 -46.97
C PRO A 22 18.04 0.23 -47.81
N ASN A 23 18.82 -0.67 -47.21
CA ASN A 23 19.38 -1.83 -47.91
C ASN A 23 18.44 -3.05 -47.91
N CYS A 24 17.91 -3.43 -46.74
CA CYS A 24 17.13 -4.67 -46.60
C CYS A 24 15.67 -4.47 -46.16
N GLY A 25 15.23 -3.23 -45.90
CA GLY A 25 13.86 -2.91 -45.52
C GLY A 25 13.47 -3.19 -44.07
N THR A 26 14.35 -3.72 -43.23
CA THR A 26 14.09 -4.00 -41.80
C THR A 26 13.59 -2.75 -41.06
N GLY A 27 12.55 -2.89 -40.22
CA GLY A 27 12.07 -1.84 -39.31
C GLY A 27 13.11 -1.50 -38.24
N LEU A 28 13.83 -0.39 -38.44
CA LEU A 28 14.87 0.09 -37.54
C LEU A 28 14.28 0.84 -36.34
N ALA A 29 13.13 1.48 -36.51
CA ALA A 29 12.47 2.17 -35.41
C ALA A 29 11.94 1.18 -34.38
N GLU A 30 11.27 0.12 -34.81
CA GLU A 30 10.77 -0.95 -33.93
C GLU A 30 11.91 -1.67 -33.21
N TYR A 31 13.01 -1.94 -33.91
CA TYR A 31 14.21 -2.52 -33.29
C TYR A 31 14.82 -1.62 -32.23
N GLN A 32 14.85 -0.30 -32.46
CA GLN A 32 15.33 0.67 -31.46
C GLN A 32 14.42 0.70 -30.22
N VAL A 33 13.09 0.66 -30.39
CA VAL A 33 12.13 0.59 -29.28
C VAL A 33 12.31 -0.72 -28.49
N LEU A 34 12.51 -1.84 -29.18
CA LEU A 34 12.77 -3.13 -28.54
C LEU A 34 14.05 -3.07 -27.70
N LYS A 35 15.14 -2.54 -28.27
CA LYS A 35 16.41 -2.38 -27.55
C LYS A 35 16.27 -1.50 -26.31
N LEU A 36 15.56 -0.38 -26.41
CA LEU A 36 15.27 0.47 -25.25
C LEU A 36 14.46 -0.28 -24.19
N THR A 37 13.49 -1.08 -24.60
CA THR A 37 12.65 -1.87 -23.68
C THR A 37 13.48 -2.93 -22.94
N GLU A 38 14.45 -3.54 -23.61
CA GLU A 38 15.42 -4.47 -23.00
C GLU A 38 16.33 -3.74 -22.00
N GLU A 39 16.91 -2.60 -22.38
CA GLU A 39 17.72 -1.76 -21.49
C GLU A 39 16.93 -1.33 -20.23
N LEU A 40 15.66 -0.95 -20.40
CA LEU A 40 14.75 -0.65 -19.28
C LEU A 40 14.38 -1.91 -18.47
N ALA A 41 14.41 -3.10 -19.05
CA ALA A 41 14.14 -4.31 -18.28
C ALA A 41 15.31 -4.66 -17.36
N GLU A 42 16.55 -4.36 -17.77
CA GLU A 42 17.77 -4.60 -16.99
C GLU A 42 17.86 -3.71 -15.75
N ASP A 43 17.51 -2.44 -15.85
CA ASP A 43 17.57 -1.46 -14.75
C ASP A 43 16.27 -1.35 -13.92
N ARG A 44 15.25 -2.17 -14.25
CA ARG A 44 13.94 -2.18 -13.58
C ARG A 44 14.05 -2.29 -12.05
N GLU A 45 14.82 -3.25 -11.55
CA GLU A 45 14.93 -3.48 -10.10
C GLU A 45 15.62 -2.29 -9.40
N GLU A 46 16.55 -1.63 -10.07
CA GLU A 46 17.19 -0.41 -9.56
C GLU A 46 16.17 0.73 -9.43
N ARG A 47 15.34 0.97 -10.45
CA ARG A 47 14.24 1.94 -10.37
C ARG A 47 13.27 1.64 -9.24
N ILE A 48 12.85 0.37 -9.10
CA ILE A 48 11.97 -0.05 -8.01
C ILE A 48 12.60 0.26 -6.65
N ASN A 49 13.89 -0.06 -6.48
CA ASN A 49 14.61 0.21 -5.23
C ASN A 49 14.74 1.71 -4.93
N ASN A 50 14.92 2.54 -5.96
CA ASN A 50 14.97 4.00 -5.80
C ASN A 50 13.62 4.55 -5.31
N TYR A 51 12.50 4.13 -5.90
CA TYR A 51 11.17 4.49 -5.41
C TYR A 51 10.89 3.94 -4.02
N PHE A 52 11.30 2.70 -3.75
CA PHE A 52 11.13 2.10 -2.44
C PHE A 52 11.87 2.89 -1.34
N LYS A 53 13.09 3.38 -1.64
CA LYS A 53 13.84 4.30 -0.76
C LYS A 53 13.11 5.62 -0.56
N GLU A 54 12.56 6.22 -1.62
CA GLU A 54 11.77 7.45 -1.53
C GLU A 54 10.56 7.30 -0.59
N PHE A 55 9.98 6.10 -0.51
CA PHE A 55 8.85 5.81 0.37
C PHE A 55 9.23 5.47 1.82
N GLN A 56 10.51 5.32 2.17
CA GLN A 56 10.96 5.06 3.55
C GLN A 56 10.33 5.95 4.62
N PRO A 57 10.32 7.30 4.49
CA PRO A 57 9.72 8.16 5.52
C PRO A 57 8.22 7.91 5.72
N ASN A 58 7.51 7.46 4.69
CA ASN A 58 6.09 7.13 4.81
C ASN A 58 5.89 5.77 5.48
N MET A 59 6.74 4.79 5.17
CA MET A 59 6.75 3.49 5.85
C MET A 59 7.07 3.65 7.33
N GLU A 60 8.06 4.46 7.68
CA GLU A 60 8.44 4.72 9.08
C GLU A 60 7.28 5.32 9.89
N LYS A 61 6.54 6.27 9.32
CA LYS A 61 5.31 6.81 9.92
C LYS A 61 4.22 5.76 10.11
N GLU A 62 4.13 4.76 9.24
CA GLU A 62 3.21 3.64 9.43
C GLU A 62 3.72 2.65 10.48
N PHE A 63 5.02 2.38 10.53
CA PHE A 63 5.63 1.56 11.58
C PHE A 63 5.46 2.17 12.96
N GLU A 64 5.53 3.51 13.08
CA GLU A 64 5.27 4.23 14.33
C GLU A 64 3.82 4.07 14.82
N LYS A 65 2.86 3.86 13.91
CA LYS A 65 1.47 3.55 14.29
C LYS A 65 1.29 2.12 14.74
N ILE A 66 2.13 1.21 14.25
CA ILE A 66 2.15 -0.20 14.66
C ILE A 66 2.82 -0.33 16.03
N THR A 67 3.79 0.53 16.36
CA THR A 67 4.39 0.52 17.71
C THR A 67 3.34 0.88 18.76
N PRO A 68 3.18 0.06 19.81
CA PRO A 68 2.20 0.30 20.84
C PRO A 68 2.62 1.51 21.69
N HIS A 69 1.82 2.58 21.67
CA HIS A 69 2.03 3.76 22.52
C HIS A 69 1.00 3.82 23.62
N LYS A 70 1.45 4.05 24.86
CA LYS A 70 0.54 4.22 26.00
C LYS A 70 -0.29 5.50 25.78
N PRO A 71 -1.64 5.44 25.87
CA PRO A 71 -2.46 6.62 25.64
C PRO A 71 -2.16 7.69 26.69
N SER A 72 -1.96 8.92 26.22
CA SER A 72 -1.82 10.07 27.10
C SER A 72 -3.20 10.61 27.51
N ILE A 73 -3.30 11.00 28.79
CA ILE A 73 -4.54 11.55 29.37
C ILE A 73 -4.78 12.99 28.87
N LEU A 74 -3.69 13.73 28.63
CA LEU A 74 -3.67 15.15 28.26
C LEU A 74 -4.58 15.53 27.07
N PRO A 75 -4.55 14.85 25.91
CA PRO A 75 -5.41 15.22 24.77
C PRO A 75 -6.90 15.03 25.07
N ILE A 76 -7.26 14.02 25.87
CA ILE A 76 -8.64 13.77 26.27
C ILE A 76 -9.09 14.89 27.21
N LEU A 77 -8.29 15.24 28.22
CA LEU A 77 -8.59 16.39 29.09
C LEU A 77 -8.72 17.68 28.29
N LYS A 78 -7.81 17.93 27.33
CA LYS A 78 -7.87 19.13 26.48
C LYS A 78 -9.19 19.20 25.69
N LYS A 79 -9.70 18.08 25.20
CA LYS A 79 -11.00 18.01 24.51
C LYS A 79 -12.16 18.45 25.43
N TYR A 80 -12.20 17.96 26.66
CA TYR A 80 -13.28 18.28 27.61
C TYR A 80 -13.17 19.66 28.28
N PHE A 81 -11.97 20.21 28.45
CA PHE A 81 -11.77 21.51 29.11
C PHE A 81 -11.56 22.69 28.16
N PHE A 82 -11.06 22.44 26.96
CA PHE A 82 -10.66 23.49 26.00
C PHE A 82 -11.13 23.23 24.56
N GLY A 83 -11.94 22.19 24.31
CA GLY A 83 -12.52 21.88 23.00
C GLY A 83 -13.90 22.52 22.78
N GLU A 84 -14.49 22.26 21.63
CA GLU A 84 -15.86 22.71 21.29
C GLU A 84 -16.91 22.17 22.28
N GLU A 85 -16.68 20.96 22.79
CA GLU A 85 -17.53 20.30 23.80
C GLU A 85 -17.30 20.82 25.23
N ALA A 86 -16.35 21.74 25.43
CA ALA A 86 -16.04 22.28 26.76
C ALA A 86 -17.17 23.18 27.30
N PHE A 87 -18.05 23.70 26.45
CA PHE A 87 -19.17 24.53 26.91
C PHE A 87 -20.00 23.82 27.99
N LEU A 88 -20.33 22.54 27.79
CA LEU A 88 -21.12 21.76 28.74
C LEU A 88 -20.38 21.53 30.06
N THR A 89 -19.07 21.28 30.00
CA THR A 89 -18.25 21.07 31.21
C THR A 89 -18.16 22.37 32.03
N TRP A 90 -17.94 23.50 31.37
CA TRP A 90 -17.93 24.83 32.02
C TRP A 90 -19.30 25.22 32.58
N VAL A 91 -20.41 24.91 31.90
CA VAL A 91 -21.77 25.14 32.42
C VAL A 91 -22.00 24.33 33.70
N ILE A 92 -21.63 23.04 33.72
CA ILE A 92 -21.76 22.18 34.91
C ILE A 92 -20.90 22.72 36.07
N ILE A 93 -19.67 23.15 35.79
CA ILE A 93 -18.76 23.75 36.80
C ILE A 93 -19.34 25.08 37.33
N ALA A 94 -19.89 25.92 36.45
CA ALA A 94 -20.48 27.20 36.85
C ALA A 94 -21.73 27.00 37.71
N ILE A 95 -22.62 26.08 37.34
CA ILE A 95 -23.81 25.73 38.13
C ILE A 95 -23.39 25.20 39.51
N PHE A 96 -22.37 24.35 39.57
CA PHE A 96 -21.83 23.84 40.83
C PHE A 96 -21.27 24.98 41.71
N ALA A 97 -20.48 25.90 41.13
CA ALA A 97 -19.91 27.03 41.86
C ALA A 97 -20.98 27.99 42.41
N VAL A 98 -22.01 28.29 41.60
CA VAL A 98 -23.17 29.09 42.03
C VAL A 98 -23.93 28.38 43.15
N SER A 99 -24.12 27.07 43.04
CA SER A 99 -24.78 26.25 44.08
C SER A 99 -24.03 26.30 45.41
N LEU A 100 -22.70 26.24 45.39
CA LEU A 100 -21.86 26.39 46.59
C LEU A 100 -21.98 27.78 47.21
N HIS A 101 -22.16 28.83 46.40
CA HIS A 101 -22.38 30.19 46.91
C HIS A 101 -23.73 30.30 47.65
N PHE A 102 -24.80 29.73 47.10
CA PHE A 102 -26.12 29.74 47.73
C PHE A 102 -26.21 28.83 48.96
N ALA A 103 -25.44 27.74 49.02
CA ALA A 103 -25.37 26.84 50.18
C ALA A 103 -24.88 27.53 51.47
N LYS A 104 -24.29 28.73 51.37
CA LYS A 104 -23.90 29.54 52.54
C LYS A 104 -25.09 30.20 53.26
N LYS A 105 -26.29 30.18 52.67
CA LYS A 105 -27.51 30.72 53.28
C LYS A 105 -28.39 29.57 53.81
N PRO A 106 -28.59 29.44 55.13
CA PRO A 106 -29.28 28.30 55.73
C PRO A 106 -30.78 28.20 55.38
N ASP A 107 -31.40 29.30 54.94
CA ASP A 107 -32.85 29.38 54.73
C ASP A 107 -33.32 28.89 53.34
N SER A 108 -32.39 28.49 52.46
CA SER A 108 -32.70 28.13 51.06
C SER A 108 -32.91 26.62 50.87
N VAL A 109 -34.16 26.20 50.65
CA VAL A 109 -34.54 24.80 50.36
C VAL A 109 -34.10 24.36 48.95
N ILE A 110 -33.88 25.32 48.04
CA ILE A 110 -33.55 25.05 46.62
C ILE A 110 -32.06 24.71 46.46
N ALA A 111 -31.19 25.31 47.27
CA ALA A 111 -29.74 25.12 47.21
C ALA A 111 -29.29 23.64 47.23
N PRO A 112 -29.77 22.76 48.14
CA PRO A 112 -29.33 21.36 48.17
C PRO A 112 -29.73 20.58 46.91
N ILE A 113 -30.88 20.89 46.30
CA ILE A 113 -31.36 20.20 45.10
C ILE A 113 -30.42 20.49 43.92
N ILE A 114 -30.03 21.76 43.73
CA ILE A 114 -29.12 22.15 42.63
C ILE A 114 -27.73 21.53 42.85
N VAL A 115 -27.25 21.45 44.10
CA VAL A 115 -25.99 20.77 44.43
C VAL A 115 -26.05 19.29 44.02
N VAL A 116 -27.13 18.58 44.33
CA VAL A 116 -27.29 17.16 43.96
C VAL A 116 -27.26 16.98 42.43
N PHE A 117 -28.02 17.78 41.68
CA PHE A 117 -28.00 17.70 40.21
C PHE A 117 -26.63 18.02 39.62
N SER A 118 -25.89 18.97 40.21
CA SER A 118 -24.54 19.31 39.78
C SER A 118 -23.56 18.16 40.03
N ILE A 119 -23.66 17.49 41.18
CA ILE A 119 -22.86 16.29 41.49
C ILE A 119 -23.17 15.18 40.49
N ILE A 120 -24.45 14.93 40.19
CA ILE A 120 -24.85 13.95 39.18
C ILE A 120 -24.26 14.29 37.81
N GLY A 121 -24.31 15.57 37.40
CA GLY A 121 -23.70 16.02 36.14
C GLY A 121 -22.18 15.77 36.09
N ILE A 122 -21.45 16.07 37.17
CA ILE A 122 -20.01 15.81 37.28
C ILE A 122 -19.72 14.31 37.22
N LEU A 123 -20.52 13.48 37.90
CA LEU A 123 -20.38 12.02 37.87
C LEU A 123 -20.60 11.46 36.46
N LEU A 124 -21.62 11.95 35.75
CA LEU A 124 -21.87 11.55 34.36
C LEU A 124 -20.71 11.94 33.44
N LEU A 125 -20.17 13.15 33.58
CA LEU A 125 -18.97 13.58 32.85
C LEU A 125 -17.76 12.68 33.15
N ALA A 126 -17.54 12.33 34.42
CA ALA A 126 -16.46 11.45 34.82
C ALA A 126 -16.62 10.03 34.23
N ILE A 127 -17.85 9.50 34.19
CA ILE A 127 -18.15 8.21 33.57
C ILE A 127 -17.83 8.25 32.07
N VAL A 128 -18.26 9.28 31.35
CA VAL A 128 -17.98 9.43 29.92
C VAL A 128 -16.48 9.52 29.68
N PHE A 129 -15.77 10.35 30.46
CA PHE A 129 -14.31 10.47 30.38
C PHE A 129 -13.59 9.13 30.63
N CYS A 130 -13.95 8.42 31.70
CA CYS A 130 -13.39 7.11 32.02
C CYS A 130 -13.68 6.09 30.92
N SER A 131 -14.87 6.11 30.33
CA SER A 131 -15.23 5.21 29.22
C SER A 131 -14.36 5.47 27.98
N GLU A 132 -14.12 6.73 27.61
CA GLU A 132 -13.28 7.10 26.46
C GLU A 132 -11.80 6.77 26.72
N TYR A 133 -11.31 7.00 27.94
CA TYR A 133 -9.96 6.61 28.32
C TYR A 133 -9.76 5.10 28.34
N ASN A 134 -10.69 4.34 28.92
CA ASN A 134 -10.64 2.88 28.97
C ASN A 134 -10.65 2.27 27.56
N SER A 135 -11.49 2.80 26.66
CA SER A 135 -11.52 2.35 25.25
C SER A 135 -10.14 2.47 24.57
N LYS A 136 -9.44 3.60 24.74
CA LYS A 136 -8.08 3.78 24.20
C LYS A 136 -7.05 2.90 24.90
N TYR A 137 -7.23 2.63 26.19
CA TYR A 137 -6.35 1.74 26.95
C TYR A 137 -6.48 0.29 26.51
N ASP A 138 -7.71 -0.17 26.22
CA ASP A 138 -7.97 -1.52 25.71
C ASP A 138 -7.35 -1.73 24.32
N GLU A 139 -7.41 -0.72 23.45
CA GLU A 139 -6.72 -0.74 22.14
C GLU A 139 -5.20 -0.86 22.31
N TYR A 140 -4.61 -0.07 23.21
CA TYR A 140 -3.20 -0.17 23.56
C TYR A 140 -2.84 -1.57 24.09
N LYS A 141 -3.62 -2.12 25.02
CA LYS A 141 -3.38 -3.46 25.58
C LYS A 141 -3.38 -4.52 24.49
N LYS A 142 -4.36 -4.49 23.58
CA LYS A 142 -4.44 -5.41 22.44
C LYS A 142 -3.22 -5.30 21.53
N SER A 143 -2.74 -4.09 21.27
CA SER A 143 -1.53 -3.88 20.44
C SER A 143 -0.24 -4.32 21.15
N LYS A 144 -0.18 -4.19 22.48
CA LYS A 144 0.98 -4.54 23.30
C LYS A 144 1.12 -6.05 23.49
N ASP A 145 0.00 -6.77 23.60
CA ASP A 145 -0.02 -8.21 23.85
C ASP A 145 0.32 -9.05 22.61
N LYS A 146 0.54 -8.42 21.44
CA LYS A 146 0.98 -9.09 20.20
C LYS A 146 2.32 -9.80 20.40
N THR A 147 2.45 -10.98 19.80
CA THR A 147 3.73 -11.69 19.78
C THR A 147 4.74 -10.97 18.87
N PRO A 148 6.06 -11.16 19.07
CA PRO A 148 7.06 -10.63 18.16
C PRO A 148 6.82 -11.02 16.69
N GLU A 149 6.36 -12.25 16.46
CA GLU A 149 6.04 -12.78 15.13
C GLU A 149 4.87 -12.02 14.48
N GLU A 150 3.80 -11.75 15.24
CA GLU A 150 2.64 -10.99 14.74
C GLU A 150 3.01 -9.54 14.42
N TYR A 151 3.89 -8.94 15.21
CA TYR A 151 4.39 -7.59 14.98
C TYR A 151 5.25 -7.50 13.70
N GLU A 152 6.15 -8.47 13.50
CA GLU A 152 6.94 -8.58 12.27
C GLU A 152 6.04 -8.82 11.05
N GLU A 153 5.00 -9.65 11.18
CA GLU A 153 4.04 -9.89 10.09
C GLU A 153 3.33 -8.59 9.66
N GLU A 154 2.89 -7.76 10.61
CA GLU A 154 2.27 -6.47 10.29
C GLU A 154 3.24 -5.50 9.62
N LYS A 155 4.48 -5.39 10.10
CA LYS A 155 5.51 -4.60 9.43
C LYS A 155 5.77 -5.10 8.02
N ASN A 156 5.87 -6.41 7.84
CA ASN A 156 6.08 -7.03 6.54
C ASN A 156 4.93 -6.76 5.57
N LYS A 157 3.68 -6.74 6.04
CA LYS A 157 2.52 -6.32 5.22
C LYS A 157 2.66 -4.90 4.70
N VAL A 158 3.16 -3.97 5.52
CA VAL A 158 3.43 -2.59 5.11
C VAL A 158 4.56 -2.55 4.08
N ILE A 159 5.69 -3.22 4.35
CA ILE A 159 6.83 -3.30 3.41
C ILE A 159 6.38 -3.82 2.04
N LEU A 160 5.62 -4.91 2.00
CA LEU A 160 5.11 -5.50 0.76
C LEU A 160 4.19 -4.56 -0.01
N ARG A 161 3.34 -3.79 0.71
CA ARG A 161 2.45 -2.80 0.08
C ARG A 161 3.25 -1.69 -0.59
N TYR A 162 4.26 -1.14 0.09
CA TYR A 162 5.08 -0.08 -0.47
C TYR A 162 6.00 -0.56 -1.59
N ARG A 163 6.47 -1.81 -1.55
CA ARG A 163 7.16 -2.44 -2.67
C ARG A 163 6.26 -2.53 -3.90
N ALA A 164 5.01 -2.95 -3.74
CA ALA A 164 4.04 -2.99 -4.83
C ALA A 164 3.75 -1.58 -5.40
N TYR A 165 3.76 -0.53 -4.57
CA TYR A 165 3.64 0.85 -5.05
C TYR A 165 4.86 1.29 -5.87
N ALA A 166 6.07 0.95 -5.42
CA ALA A 166 7.31 1.21 -6.15
C ALA A 166 7.33 0.49 -7.51
N GLU A 167 6.96 -0.79 -7.55
CA GLU A 167 6.79 -1.56 -8.80
C GLU A 167 5.81 -0.89 -9.76
N LYS A 168 4.65 -0.45 -9.24
CA LYS A 168 3.64 0.21 -10.06
C LYS A 168 4.11 1.57 -10.58
N GLN A 169 4.91 2.30 -9.81
CA GLN A 169 5.49 3.58 -10.24
C GLN A 169 6.54 3.34 -11.33
N ALA A 170 7.52 2.47 -11.08
CA ALA A 170 8.56 2.13 -12.05
C ALA A 170 7.97 1.66 -13.40
N LYS A 171 6.92 0.83 -13.36
CA LYS A 171 6.22 0.40 -14.58
C LYS A 171 5.56 1.56 -15.33
N ARG A 172 4.96 2.52 -14.63
CA ARG A 172 4.35 3.71 -15.27
C ARG A 172 5.40 4.55 -15.98
N ASP A 173 6.54 4.75 -15.34
CA ASP A 173 7.60 5.59 -15.91
C ASP A 173 8.27 4.88 -17.09
N GLU A 174 8.47 3.56 -17.03
CA GLU A 174 8.92 2.76 -18.18
C GLU A 174 8.00 2.92 -19.38
N GLU A 175 6.69 2.78 -19.17
CA GLU A 175 5.68 2.95 -20.21
C GLU A 175 5.68 4.37 -20.78
N GLU A 176 5.95 5.39 -19.96
CA GLU A 176 6.07 6.79 -20.38
C GLU A 176 7.33 7.03 -21.22
N ILE A 177 8.48 6.54 -20.76
CA ILE A 177 9.76 6.62 -21.49
C ILE A 177 9.65 5.95 -22.85
N ILE A 178 9.09 4.74 -22.91
CA ILE A 178 8.88 3.99 -24.16
C ILE A 178 7.97 4.79 -25.10
N ARG A 179 6.86 5.33 -24.61
CA ARG A 179 5.95 6.13 -25.45
C ARG A 179 6.61 7.39 -25.99
N GLU A 180 7.34 8.13 -25.17
CA GLU A 180 8.07 9.31 -25.65
C GLU A 180 9.07 8.95 -26.75
N TYR A 181 9.71 7.79 -26.62
CA TYR A 181 10.67 7.29 -27.61
C TYR A 181 9.99 6.84 -28.91
N GLU A 182 8.86 6.12 -28.83
CA GLU A 182 8.02 5.75 -29.97
C GLU A 182 7.57 6.99 -30.77
N ILE A 183 7.11 8.03 -30.07
CA ILE A 183 6.69 9.32 -30.67
C ILE A 183 7.87 9.98 -31.39
N LYS A 184 9.06 10.02 -30.79
CA LYS A 184 10.27 10.59 -31.42
C LYS A 184 10.66 9.87 -32.72
N LEU A 185 10.40 8.58 -32.81
CA LEU A 185 10.67 7.77 -34.01
C LEU A 185 9.50 7.76 -35.01
N GLY A 186 8.36 8.36 -34.68
CA GLY A 186 7.17 8.38 -35.51
C GLY A 186 6.52 7.01 -35.70
N VAL A 187 6.70 6.10 -34.73
CA VAL A 187 6.01 4.79 -34.68
C VAL A 187 4.65 4.98 -34.02
N SER A 188 3.66 4.19 -34.40
CA SER A 188 2.37 4.18 -33.69
C SER A 188 2.60 3.66 -32.26
N PRO A 189 2.12 4.35 -31.22
CA PRO A 189 2.32 3.89 -29.86
C PRO A 189 1.75 2.47 -29.65
N SER A 190 2.52 1.61 -29.01
CA SER A 190 2.08 0.25 -28.65
C SER A 190 0.98 0.26 -27.57
N VAL A 191 0.87 1.36 -26.82
CA VAL A 191 -0.11 1.56 -25.75
C VAL A 191 -1.10 2.68 -26.14
N PRO A 192 -2.41 2.41 -26.22
CA PRO A 192 -3.42 3.43 -26.52
C PRO A 192 -3.48 4.54 -25.44
N TYR A 193 -3.60 5.80 -25.89
CA TYR A 193 -3.62 7.04 -25.09
C TYR A 193 -4.64 7.06 -23.92
N SER A 194 -5.66 6.19 -23.92
CA SER A 194 -6.79 6.25 -22.99
C SER A 194 -6.53 5.77 -21.55
N SER A 195 -5.33 5.29 -21.19
CA SER A 195 -5.04 4.84 -19.82
C SER A 195 -4.30 5.85 -18.92
N PHE A 196 -3.98 7.06 -19.40
CA PHE A 196 -3.12 8.02 -18.68
C PHE A 196 -3.85 9.20 -18.04
N ASN A 197 -5.11 9.45 -18.38
CA ASN A 197 -5.90 10.51 -17.73
C ASN A 197 -6.71 9.95 -16.55
N SER A 198 -6.03 9.72 -15.43
CA SER A 198 -6.64 9.83 -14.10
C SER A 198 -5.62 10.34 -13.09
N ALA A 199 -5.13 11.55 -13.33
CA ALA A 199 -4.75 12.42 -12.24
C ALA A 199 -6.01 12.74 -11.42
N SER A 200 -5.97 12.48 -10.12
CA SER A 200 -7.04 12.68 -9.14
C SER A 200 -8.26 11.75 -9.24
N THR A 201 -8.14 10.52 -8.73
CA THR A 201 -9.22 9.96 -7.90
C THR A 201 -8.68 8.94 -6.92
N LYS A 202 -9.00 9.16 -5.63
CA LYS A 202 -8.83 8.18 -4.54
C LYS A 202 -9.34 6.80 -5.02
N PRO A 203 -8.68 5.68 -4.69
CA PRO A 203 -9.09 4.39 -5.21
C PRO A 203 -10.44 3.97 -4.58
N ALA A 204 -11.50 4.06 -5.39
CA ALA A 204 -12.78 3.42 -5.12
C ALA A 204 -12.72 1.98 -5.64
N PHE A 205 -12.86 1.03 -4.73
CA PHE A 205 -12.80 -0.41 -4.99
C PHE A 205 -14.06 -0.85 -5.75
N ARG A 206 -13.91 -1.39 -6.97
CA ARG A 206 -15.00 -2.10 -7.69
C ARG A 206 -14.55 -3.52 -7.95
N GLN A 207 -15.14 -4.46 -7.22
CA GLN A 207 -14.96 -5.89 -7.45
C GLN A 207 -15.77 -6.27 -8.70
N THR A 208 -15.11 -6.79 -9.73
CA THR A 208 -15.79 -7.46 -10.85
C THR A 208 -15.53 -8.95 -10.80
N LYS A 209 -16.64 -9.67 -10.68
CA LYS A 209 -16.87 -11.11 -10.79
C LYS A 209 -16.24 -11.68 -12.07
N LYS A 210 -15.48 -12.77 -11.95
CA LYS A 210 -14.97 -13.57 -13.08
C LYS A 210 -16.11 -14.43 -13.63
N GLU A 211 -16.27 -14.40 -14.95
CA GLU A 211 -17.02 -15.38 -15.73
C GLU A 211 -16.05 -16.08 -16.70
N ASP A 212 -16.47 -17.30 -17.04
CA ASP A 212 -15.71 -18.47 -17.45
C ASP A 212 -15.29 -18.47 -18.93
N ILE A 213 -14.06 -18.88 -19.23
CA ILE A 213 -13.65 -19.40 -20.55
C ILE A 213 -12.61 -20.51 -20.30
N ASP A 214 -13.07 -21.76 -20.29
CA ASP A 214 -12.23 -22.95 -20.46
C ASP A 214 -11.70 -23.05 -21.89
N GLU A 215 -10.39 -23.33 -22.03
CA GLU A 215 -9.82 -24.45 -22.82
C GLU A 215 -8.32 -24.21 -23.16
N TYR A 216 -7.45 -24.46 -22.17
CA TYR A 216 -6.10 -25.01 -22.38
C TYR A 216 -5.53 -25.45 -21.01
N VAL A 217 -6.13 -26.49 -20.42
CA VAL A 217 -5.71 -26.96 -19.08
C VAL A 217 -4.39 -27.75 -19.23
N PRO A 218 -3.28 -27.27 -18.64
CA PRO A 218 -2.01 -28.00 -18.69
C PRO A 218 -2.13 -29.35 -17.97
N LYS A 219 -1.41 -30.36 -18.47
CA LYS A 219 -1.35 -31.70 -17.85
C LYS A 219 0.03 -31.93 -17.25
N CYS A 220 0.10 -32.74 -16.18
CA CYS A 220 1.36 -33.15 -15.60
C CYS A 220 2.17 -34.02 -16.61
N PRO A 221 3.42 -33.66 -16.95
CA PRO A 221 4.24 -34.44 -17.88
C PRO A 221 4.71 -35.80 -17.29
N ILE A 222 4.55 -36.00 -15.97
CA ILE A 222 4.99 -37.24 -15.30
C ILE A 222 3.86 -38.27 -15.15
N CYS A 223 2.63 -37.82 -14.89
CA CYS A 223 1.51 -38.74 -14.64
C CYS A 223 0.23 -38.43 -15.43
N GLY A 224 0.23 -37.41 -16.29
CA GLY A 224 -0.91 -37.02 -17.13
C GLY A 224 -2.08 -36.39 -16.38
N SER A 225 -2.00 -36.23 -15.06
CA SER A 225 -3.08 -35.65 -14.25
C SER A 225 -3.31 -34.16 -14.60
N THR A 226 -4.58 -33.78 -14.67
CA THR A 226 -5.07 -32.38 -14.79
C THR A 226 -5.22 -31.69 -13.43
N ASP A 227 -5.07 -32.43 -12.32
CA ASP A 227 -5.13 -31.87 -10.97
C ASP A 227 -3.79 -31.19 -10.62
N LEU A 228 -3.70 -29.93 -11.03
CA LEU A 228 -2.53 -29.08 -10.86
C LEU A 228 -2.85 -27.86 -10.00
N THR A 229 -1.92 -27.52 -9.12
CA THR A 229 -1.92 -26.24 -8.40
C THR A 229 -0.82 -25.35 -8.95
N GLN A 230 -1.16 -24.12 -9.34
CA GLN A 230 -0.14 -23.15 -9.74
C GLN A 230 0.74 -22.80 -8.53
N ILE A 231 2.06 -22.92 -8.70
CA ILE A 231 3.01 -22.52 -7.66
C ILE A 231 3.09 -21.01 -7.69
N SER A 232 2.40 -20.34 -6.75
CA SER A 232 2.36 -18.89 -6.71
C SER A 232 3.76 -18.31 -6.61
N THR A 233 4.04 -17.30 -7.43
CA THR A 233 5.30 -16.54 -7.44
C THR A 233 5.64 -16.00 -6.05
N VAL A 234 4.61 -15.68 -5.26
CA VAL A 234 4.69 -15.28 -3.85
C VAL A 234 5.27 -16.37 -2.96
N LYS A 235 4.85 -17.64 -3.11
CA LYS A 235 5.40 -18.75 -2.32
C LYS A 235 6.86 -19.05 -2.67
N LYS A 236 7.29 -18.79 -3.90
CA LYS A 236 8.70 -18.94 -4.33
C LYS A 236 9.57 -17.83 -3.76
N ALA A 237 9.13 -16.58 -3.89
CA ALA A 237 9.86 -15.42 -3.38
C ALA A 237 9.98 -15.45 -1.85
N ALA A 238 8.90 -15.83 -1.15
CA ALA A 238 8.92 -16.00 0.30
C ALA A 238 9.96 -17.04 0.74
N LYS A 239 10.06 -18.17 0.04
CA LYS A 239 10.99 -19.25 0.41
C LYS A 239 12.47 -18.90 0.17
N VAL A 240 12.75 -18.12 -0.88
CA VAL A 240 14.08 -17.58 -1.16
C VAL A 240 14.44 -16.48 -0.14
N ALA A 241 13.47 -15.65 0.25
CA ALA A 241 13.67 -14.64 1.29
C ALA A 241 13.95 -15.26 2.67
N THR A 242 13.32 -16.41 3.00
CA THR A 242 13.49 -17.05 4.32
C THR A 242 14.67 -18.02 4.41
N PHE A 243 15.09 -18.67 3.31
CA PHE A 243 16.14 -19.71 3.33
C PHE A 243 17.32 -19.45 2.39
N GLY A 244 17.39 -18.28 1.75
CA GLY A 244 18.45 -17.92 0.81
C GLY A 244 18.54 -18.87 -0.39
N ILE A 245 19.76 -19.17 -0.83
CA ILE A 245 20.06 -20.04 -1.98
C ILE A 245 19.48 -21.46 -1.85
N TYR A 246 19.30 -21.97 -0.63
CA TYR A 246 18.67 -23.29 -0.39
C TYR A 246 17.15 -23.29 -0.65
N GLY A 247 16.53 -22.11 -0.77
CA GLY A 247 15.12 -21.94 -1.18
C GLY A 247 14.90 -22.00 -2.70
N ALA A 248 15.96 -22.05 -3.50
CA ALA A 248 15.94 -21.89 -4.96
C ALA A 248 15.45 -23.12 -5.76
N GLY A 249 15.14 -24.25 -5.12
CA GLY A 249 14.80 -25.51 -5.83
C GLY A 249 13.53 -25.48 -6.70
N ASP A 250 12.71 -24.44 -6.56
CA ASP A 250 11.46 -24.22 -7.30
C ASP A 250 11.54 -23.06 -8.33
N ILE A 251 12.74 -22.50 -8.55
CA ILE A 251 12.98 -21.47 -9.58
C ILE A 251 12.73 -22.08 -10.97
N GLY A 252 11.91 -21.40 -11.78
CA GLY A 252 11.50 -21.84 -13.12
C GLY A 252 10.26 -22.75 -13.20
N LYS A 253 9.78 -23.35 -12.10
CA LYS A 253 8.67 -24.35 -12.13
C LYS A 253 7.31 -23.72 -11.86
N THR A 254 6.38 -23.74 -12.79
CA THR A 254 5.12 -22.96 -12.68
C THR A 254 3.98 -23.73 -12.00
N TRP A 255 3.99 -25.06 -12.09
CA TRP A 255 2.90 -25.93 -11.66
C TRP A 255 3.38 -27.04 -10.71
N ARG A 256 2.52 -27.42 -9.77
CA ARG A 256 2.67 -28.60 -8.92
C ARG A 256 1.53 -29.56 -9.21
N CYS A 257 1.84 -30.81 -9.54
CA CYS A 257 0.83 -31.85 -9.64
C CYS A 257 0.40 -32.32 -8.24
N ASN A 258 -0.91 -32.34 -7.98
CA ASN A 258 -1.44 -32.82 -6.71
C ASN A 258 -1.44 -34.35 -6.60
N ASN A 259 -1.47 -35.05 -7.74
CA ASN A 259 -1.44 -36.50 -7.79
C ASN A 259 -0.04 -37.08 -7.53
N CYS A 260 0.96 -36.78 -8.36
CA CYS A 260 2.32 -37.33 -8.22
C CYS A 260 3.31 -36.42 -7.46
N LYS A 261 2.85 -35.25 -6.98
CA LYS A 261 3.65 -34.25 -6.23
C LYS A 261 4.84 -33.65 -6.98
N SER A 262 5.01 -33.96 -8.28
CA SER A 262 6.04 -33.35 -9.12
C SER A 262 5.78 -31.86 -9.33
N LYS A 263 6.85 -31.10 -9.54
CA LYS A 263 6.82 -29.67 -9.85
C LYS A 263 7.53 -29.44 -11.18
N PHE A 264 6.94 -28.66 -12.07
CA PHE A 264 7.46 -28.37 -13.42
C PHE A 264 7.01 -26.98 -13.89
#